data_AF-A0A3D0MYK4-F1
#
_entry.id   AF-A0A3D0MYK4-F1
#
_cell.length_a   1.000
_cell.length_b   1.000
_cell.length_c   1.000
_cell.angle_alpha   90.00
_cell.angle_beta   90.00
_cell.angle_gamma   90.00
#
_symmetry.space_group_name_H-M   'P 1'
#
loop_
_entity.id
_entity.type
_entity.pdbx_description
1 polymer ?
#
loop_
_entity_poly.entity_id
_entity_poly.type
_entity_poly.pdbx_seq_one_letter_code
_entity_poly.pdbx_strand_id
1 'polypeptide(L)'
;MLFGFANIYRTYHRPFAGIYIFNAGFIVGIASLIYVPHILFTGVLFVALIILRKVDFRDFVQLFTGLIMAFAFWGFASFWFELPFYYFEKLPEHFYLTNHLKSYKLNEIIILIILGLSLLLSVFKYKSFVLKKSIQSQKKVELLYYLIAIGFICMMISPDQFLFHSLFVIYIPLSVFLAMLMNKVRNEPALELAHLFILFFIIFSHFLF
;
A
#
# COMPACT_ATOMS: atom_id res chain seq x y z
N MET A 1 1.24 -5.63 4.73
CA MET A 1 0.95 -4.21 4.38
C MET A 1 -0.44 -3.73 4.81
N LEU A 2 -1.54 -4.24 4.24
CA LEU A 2 -2.91 -3.82 4.56
C LEU A 2 -3.22 -3.78 6.06
N PHE A 3 -2.85 -4.82 6.80
CA PHE A 3 -3.04 -4.89 8.24
C PHE A 3 -2.25 -3.82 9.02
N GLY A 4 -1.09 -3.39 8.52
CA GLY A 4 -0.32 -2.28 9.11
C GLY A 4 -1.08 -0.97 9.01
N PHE A 5 -1.67 -0.68 7.84
CA PHE A 5 -2.55 0.47 7.65
C PHE A 5 -3.85 0.38 8.41
N ALA A 6 -4.45 -0.81 8.52
CA ALA A 6 -5.62 -1.00 9.36
C ALA A 6 -5.34 -0.64 10.82
N ASN A 7 -4.15 -0.98 11.34
CA ASN A 7 -3.71 -0.57 12.67
C ASN A 7 -3.47 0.94 12.77
N ILE A 8 -2.84 1.58 11.77
CA ILE A 8 -2.60 3.02 11.81
C ILE A 8 -3.91 3.82 11.83
N TYR A 9 -4.93 3.39 11.07
CA TYR A 9 -6.24 4.05 11.07
C TYR A 9 -6.97 3.97 12.43
N ARG A 10 -6.65 2.98 13.28
CA ARG A 10 -7.21 2.84 14.62
C ARG A 10 -6.63 3.85 15.62
N THR A 11 -5.57 4.57 15.27
CA THR A 11 -4.89 5.53 16.16
C THR A 11 -5.60 6.89 16.24
N TYR A 12 -6.56 7.17 15.35
CA TYR A 12 -7.25 8.46 15.28
C TYR A 12 -7.86 8.89 16.62
N HIS A 13 -7.39 10.01 17.15
CA HIS A 13 -7.79 10.57 18.47
C HIS A 13 -7.80 9.57 19.64
N ARG A 14 -6.97 8.51 19.59
CA ARG A 14 -6.82 7.58 20.72
C ARG A 14 -5.58 7.93 21.55
N PRO A 15 -5.72 8.19 22.86
CA PRO A 15 -4.58 8.52 23.73
C PRO A 15 -3.65 7.32 23.96
N PHE A 16 -4.21 6.11 24.10
CA PHE A 16 -3.46 4.87 24.29
C PHE A 16 -3.42 4.06 22.99
N ALA A 17 -2.64 4.54 22.02
CA ALA A 17 -2.56 3.91 20.70
C ALA A 17 -1.29 3.07 20.49
N GLY A 18 -0.43 2.92 21.51
CA GLY A 18 0.92 2.39 21.32
C GLY A 18 1.02 0.99 20.75
N ILE A 19 0.11 0.07 21.14
CA ILE A 19 0.01 -1.27 20.55
C ILE A 19 -0.28 -1.20 19.05
N TYR A 20 -1.17 -0.30 18.61
CA TYR A 20 -1.50 -0.18 17.20
C TYR A 20 -0.34 0.40 16.39
N ILE A 21 0.41 1.33 16.97
CA ILE A 21 1.59 1.94 16.34
C ILE A 21 2.70 0.91 16.20
N PHE A 22 2.99 0.18 17.27
CA PHE A 22 3.94 -0.93 17.27
C PHE A 22 3.55 -1.99 16.23
N ASN A 23 2.30 -2.45 16.24
CA ASN A 23 1.81 -3.44 15.28
C ASN A 23 1.90 -2.95 13.83
N ALA A 24 1.65 -1.66 13.59
CA ALA A 24 1.79 -1.08 12.25
C ALA A 24 3.25 -1.16 11.77
N GLY A 25 4.20 -0.74 12.61
CA GLY A 25 5.64 -0.85 12.32
C GLY A 25 6.09 -2.29 12.12
N PHE A 26 5.67 -3.20 13.00
CA PHE A 26 6.01 -4.63 12.93
C PHE A 26 5.51 -5.30 11.65
N ILE A 27 4.27 -5.04 11.24
CA ILE A 27 3.70 -5.60 10.01
C ILE A 27 4.38 -5.03 8.76
N VAL A 28 4.79 -3.75 8.77
CA VAL A 28 5.58 -3.17 7.67
C VAL A 28 6.98 -3.78 7.65
N GLY A 29 7.60 -4.02 8.80
CA GLY A 29 8.87 -4.74 8.91
C GLY A 29 8.78 -6.14 8.30
N ILE A 30 7.75 -6.92 8.63
CA ILE A 30 7.50 -8.24 8.00
C ILE A 30 7.30 -8.11 6.49
N ALA A 31 6.52 -7.11 6.04
CA ALA A 31 6.33 -6.89 4.61
C ALA A 31 7.64 -6.55 3.88
N SER A 32 8.55 -5.85 4.57
CA SER A 32 9.88 -5.50 4.06
C SER A 32 10.77 -6.73 3.92
N LEU A 33 10.69 -7.67 4.88
CA LEU A 33 11.36 -8.96 4.79
C LEU A 33 10.92 -9.78 3.57
N ILE A 34 9.64 -9.66 3.17
CA ILE A 34 9.12 -10.34 1.97
C ILE A 34 9.52 -9.60 0.69
N TYR A 35 9.43 -8.26 0.67
CA TYR A 35 9.83 -7.44 -0.46
C TYR A 35 10.39 -6.12 0.04
N VAL A 36 11.71 -5.98 -0.12
CA VAL A 36 12.56 -4.95 0.49
C VAL A 36 12.03 -3.51 0.31
N PRO A 37 11.56 -3.09 -0.89
CA PRO A 37 11.03 -1.74 -1.07
C PRO A 37 9.85 -1.38 -0.15
N HIS A 38 9.15 -2.36 0.44
CA HIS A 38 8.07 -2.07 1.39
C HIS A 38 8.54 -1.31 2.63
N ILE A 39 9.85 -1.28 2.95
CA ILE A 39 10.37 -0.52 4.09
C ILE A 39 10.08 0.97 3.97
N LEU A 40 9.95 1.48 2.74
CA LEU A 40 9.61 2.88 2.45
C LEU A 40 8.23 3.27 2.98
N PHE A 41 7.31 2.30 3.16
CA PHE A 41 6.00 2.58 3.73
C PHE A 41 6.03 2.92 5.21
N THR A 42 7.16 2.74 5.89
CA THR A 42 7.39 3.33 7.22
C THR A 42 7.24 4.85 7.17
N GLY A 43 7.65 5.49 6.06
CA GLY A 43 7.42 6.91 5.81
C GLY A 43 5.93 7.25 5.74
N VAL A 44 5.11 6.41 5.10
CA VAL A 44 3.64 6.61 5.11
C VAL A 44 3.08 6.44 6.51
N LEU A 45 3.54 5.46 7.29
CA LEU A 45 3.10 5.28 8.67
C LEU A 45 3.45 6.51 9.53
N PHE A 46 4.62 7.10 9.32
CA PHE A 46 5.04 8.33 9.99
C PHE A 46 4.11 9.51 9.63
N VAL A 47 3.89 9.75 8.33
CA VAL A 47 2.95 10.78 7.86
C VAL A 47 1.54 10.52 8.40
N ALA A 48 1.11 9.26 8.46
CA ALA A 48 -0.18 8.86 9.01
C ALA A 48 -0.33 9.20 10.48
N LEU A 49 0.72 9.04 11.29
CA LEU A 49 0.68 9.45 12.70
C LEU A 49 0.47 10.96 12.83
N ILE A 50 1.22 11.76 12.05
CA ILE A 50 1.13 13.23 12.05
C ILE A 50 -0.26 13.71 11.65
N ILE A 51 -0.86 13.08 10.64
CA ILE A 51 -2.20 13.47 10.16
C ILE A 51 -3.29 13.04 11.15
N LEU A 52 -3.22 11.83 11.70
CA LEU A 52 -4.31 11.24 12.49
C LEU A 52 -4.35 11.69 13.94
N ARG A 53 -3.21 12.11 14.52
CA ARG A 53 -3.14 12.50 15.93
C ARG A 53 -1.96 13.45 16.21
N LYS A 54 -1.95 14.03 17.41
CA LYS A 54 -0.76 14.68 17.95
C LYS A 54 0.28 13.60 18.24
N VAL A 55 1.47 13.76 17.69
CA VAL A 55 2.56 12.79 17.78
C VAL A 55 3.53 13.21 18.86
N ASP A 56 3.86 12.27 19.74
CA ASP A 56 4.93 12.44 20.73
C ASP A 56 6.13 11.57 20.37
N PHE A 57 7.30 11.87 20.94
CA PHE A 57 8.52 11.10 20.69
C PHE A 57 8.34 9.59 20.97
N ARG A 58 7.51 9.26 21.96
CA ARG A 58 7.14 7.88 22.31
C ARG A 58 6.49 7.13 21.13
N ASP A 59 5.67 7.79 20.33
CA ASP A 59 5.01 7.16 19.18
C ASP A 59 6.03 6.77 18.11
N PHE A 60 7.09 7.58 17.91
CA PHE A 60 8.18 7.24 17.01
C PHE A 60 8.95 6.02 17.50
N VAL A 61 9.30 6.00 18.79
CA VAL A 61 9.96 4.84 19.40
C VAL A 61 9.11 3.58 19.22
N GLN A 62 7.79 3.66 19.45
CA GLN A 62 6.89 2.51 19.26
C GLN A 62 6.83 2.03 17.80
N LEU A 63 6.80 2.95 16.85
CA LEU A 63 6.78 2.60 15.42
C LEU A 63 8.08 1.89 15.01
N PHE A 64 9.23 2.48 15.34
CA PHE A 64 10.53 1.95 14.97
C PHE A 64 10.89 0.67 15.74
N THR A 65 10.50 0.56 17.01
CA THR A 65 10.66 -0.70 17.76
C THR A 65 9.86 -1.82 17.11
N GLY A 66 8.62 -1.57 16.68
CA GLY A 66 7.85 -2.54 15.89
C GLY A 66 8.59 -2.98 14.64
N LEU A 67 9.06 -2.03 13.84
CA LEU A 67 9.79 -2.33 12.61
C LEU A 67 11.07 -3.15 12.87
N ILE A 68 11.91 -2.71 13.82
CA ILE A 68 13.17 -3.37 14.17
C ILE A 68 12.92 -4.78 14.70
N MET A 69 11.87 -4.98 15.50
CA MET A 69 11.53 -6.30 16.05
C MET A 69 11.23 -7.33 14.97
N ALA A 70 10.65 -6.94 13.83
CA ALA A 70 10.46 -7.86 12.71
C ALA A 70 11.80 -8.37 12.17
N PHE A 71 12.76 -7.47 11.92
CA PHE A 71 14.11 -7.83 11.48
C PHE A 71 14.89 -8.60 12.54
N ALA A 72 14.73 -8.27 13.82
CA ALA A 72 15.39 -8.96 14.92
C ALA A 72 14.90 -10.43 15.03
N PHE A 73 13.59 -10.67 14.91
CA PHE A 73 13.06 -12.04 14.90
C PHE A 73 13.51 -12.82 13.68
N TRP A 74 13.58 -12.18 12.50
CA TRP A 74 14.14 -12.83 11.32
C TRP A 74 15.61 -13.19 11.53
N GLY A 75 16.44 -12.25 12.01
CA GLY A 75 17.86 -12.50 12.28
C GLY A 75 18.07 -13.63 13.30
N PHE A 76 17.27 -13.66 14.37
CA PHE A 76 17.31 -14.75 15.35
C PHE A 76 16.91 -16.10 14.73
N ALA A 77 15.83 -16.13 13.93
CA ALA A 77 15.42 -17.35 13.23
C ALA A 77 16.49 -17.81 12.23
N SER A 78 17.09 -16.90 11.47
CA SER A 78 18.17 -17.23 10.54
C SER A 78 19.38 -17.81 11.25
N PHE A 79 19.76 -17.26 12.39
CA PHE A 79 20.82 -17.81 13.22
C PHE A 79 20.46 -19.21 13.75
N TRP A 80 19.26 -19.39 14.30
CA TRP A 80 18.81 -20.65 14.90
C TRP A 80 18.68 -21.81 13.91
N PHE A 81 18.22 -21.51 12.69
CA PHE A 81 18.03 -22.50 11.62
C PHE A 81 19.20 -22.56 10.64
N GLU A 82 20.31 -21.89 10.92
CA GLU A 82 21.48 -21.79 10.04
C GLU A 82 21.13 -21.35 8.60
N LEU A 83 20.11 -20.48 8.46
CA LEU A 83 19.72 -19.94 7.18
C LEU A 83 20.78 -18.96 6.67
N PRO A 84 21.05 -18.91 5.36
CA PRO A 84 22.01 -17.98 4.81
C PRO A 84 21.60 -16.53 5.09
N PHE A 85 22.53 -15.74 5.62
CA PHE A 85 22.33 -14.32 5.97
C PHE A 85 22.23 -13.38 4.77
N TYR A 86 22.10 -13.97 3.57
CA TYR A 86 22.12 -13.33 2.26
C TYR A 86 21.15 -12.16 2.11
N TYR A 87 20.05 -12.18 2.86
CA TYR A 87 19.05 -11.12 2.86
C TYR A 87 19.65 -9.74 3.18
N PHE A 88 20.54 -9.65 4.18
CA PHE A 88 21.13 -8.37 4.58
C PHE A 88 22.30 -7.94 3.67
N GLU A 89 23.03 -8.91 3.11
CA GLU A 89 24.14 -8.65 2.19
C GLU A 89 23.63 -8.09 0.85
N LYS A 90 22.48 -8.56 0.40
CA LYS A 90 21.83 -8.12 -0.84
C LYS A 90 20.90 -6.93 -0.71
N LEU A 91 20.70 -6.45 0.51
CA LEU A 91 19.79 -5.34 0.77
C LEU A 91 20.08 -4.11 -0.11
N PRO A 92 21.35 -3.70 -0.35
CA PRO A 92 21.67 -2.63 -1.30
C PRO A 92 21.29 -2.94 -2.75
N GLU A 93 21.33 -4.21 -3.15
CA GLU A 93 20.98 -4.64 -4.51
C GLU A 93 19.50 -4.44 -4.85
N HIS A 94 18.65 -4.29 -3.84
CA HIS A 94 17.23 -4.04 -4.00
C HIS A 94 16.86 -2.54 -4.10
N PHE A 95 17.84 -1.63 -3.98
CA PHE A 95 17.63 -0.17 -4.05
C PHE A 95 18.38 0.47 -5.21
N TYR A 96 18.06 0.07 -6.45
CA TYR A 96 18.61 0.69 -7.65
C TYR A 96 17.52 1.25 -8.55
N LEU A 97 17.74 2.45 -9.07
CA LEU A 97 16.79 3.06 -10.01
C LEU A 97 16.77 2.23 -11.30
N THR A 98 15.62 1.66 -11.64
CA THR A 98 15.49 0.83 -12.83
C THR A 98 15.47 1.69 -14.08
N ASN A 99 16.35 1.40 -15.04
CA ASN A 99 16.38 2.06 -16.36
C ASN A 99 15.97 1.13 -17.52
N HIS A 100 15.28 0.02 -17.21
CA HIS A 100 14.94 -0.98 -18.21
C HIS A 100 13.68 -0.60 -19.00
N LEU A 101 13.88 -0.12 -20.24
CA LEU A 101 12.88 -0.13 -21.30
C LEU A 101 12.62 -1.58 -21.71
N LYS A 102 11.77 -2.29 -20.96
CA LYS A 102 11.30 -3.62 -21.34
C LYS A 102 10.20 -3.54 -22.39
N SER A 103 10.17 -4.53 -23.27
CA SER A 103 9.02 -4.78 -24.13
C SER A 103 7.87 -5.31 -23.27
N TYR A 104 6.86 -4.48 -23.05
CA TYR A 104 5.66 -4.83 -22.29
C TYR A 104 4.74 -5.70 -23.15
N LYS A 105 4.13 -6.74 -22.55
CA LYS A 105 3.07 -7.49 -23.24
C LYS A 105 1.81 -6.64 -23.35
N LEU A 106 0.97 -6.90 -24.35
CA LEU A 106 -0.28 -6.16 -24.57
C LEU A 106 -1.16 -6.13 -23.29
N ASN A 107 -1.27 -7.25 -22.58
CA ASN A 107 -2.06 -7.34 -21.35
C ASN A 107 -1.52 -6.41 -20.25
N GLU A 108 -0.19 -6.25 -20.16
CA GLU A 108 0.46 -5.39 -19.17
C GLU A 108 0.21 -3.91 -19.50
N ILE A 109 0.26 -3.56 -20.78
CA ILE A 109 -0.08 -2.22 -21.27
C ILE A 109 -1.54 -1.89 -20.94
N ILE A 110 -2.47 -2.82 -21.18
CA ILE A 110 -3.89 -2.64 -20.85
C ILE A 110 -4.07 -2.38 -19.35
N ILE A 111 -3.41 -3.15 -18.48
CA ILE A 111 -3.48 -2.95 -17.02
C ILE A 111 -2.92 -1.58 -16.63
N LEU A 112 -1.78 -1.17 -17.18
CA LEU A 112 -1.18 0.14 -16.92
C LEU A 112 -2.10 1.29 -17.37
N ILE A 113 -2.78 1.15 -18.51
CA ILE A 113 -3.77 2.13 -18.99
C ILE A 113 -4.95 2.23 -18.02
N ILE A 114 -5.51 1.09 -17.59
CA ILE A 114 -6.63 1.06 -16.63
C ILE A 114 -6.20 1.73 -15.31
N LEU A 115 -5.01 1.42 -14.82
CA LEU A 115 -4.48 2.03 -13.60
C LEU A 115 -4.28 3.53 -13.77
N GLY A 116 -3.67 3.97 -14.87
CA GLY A 116 -3.46 5.38 -15.19
C GLY A 116 -4.76 6.16 -15.26
N LEU A 117 -5.78 5.61 -15.94
CA LEU A 117 -7.11 6.21 -16.01
C LEU A 117 -7.78 6.28 -14.64
N SER A 118 -7.73 5.20 -13.85
CA SER A 118 -8.31 5.18 -12.51
C SER A 118 -7.64 6.20 -11.57
N LEU A 119 -6.32 6.37 -11.70
CA LEU A 119 -5.56 7.37 -10.96
C LEU A 119 -5.96 8.78 -11.38
N LEU A 120 -6.00 9.08 -12.68
CA LEU A 120 -6.44 10.38 -13.19
C LEU A 120 -7.85 10.72 -12.68
N LEU A 121 -8.79 9.77 -12.79
CA LEU A 121 -10.14 9.94 -12.26
C LEU A 121 -10.12 10.22 -10.75
N SER A 122 -9.29 9.51 -9.98
CA SER A 122 -9.19 9.72 -8.54
C SER A 122 -8.68 11.11 -8.17
N VAL A 123 -7.72 11.65 -8.93
CA VAL A 123 -7.16 13.00 -8.71
C VAL A 123 -8.20 14.07 -9.05
N PHE A 124 -8.83 13.98 -10.23
CA PHE A 124 -9.86 14.95 -10.63
C PHE A 124 -11.10 14.94 -9.72
N LYS A 125 -11.41 13.80 -9.11
CA LYS A 125 -12.56 13.64 -8.21
C LYS A 125 -12.22 13.83 -6.73
N TYR A 126 -11.02 14.29 -6.37
CA TYR A 126 -10.60 14.52 -4.98
C TYR A 126 -11.66 15.29 -4.16
N LYS A 127 -12.12 16.46 -4.65
CA LYS A 127 -13.15 17.25 -3.98
C LYS A 127 -14.43 16.46 -3.73
N SER A 128 -14.82 15.60 -4.67
CA SER A 128 -15.98 14.73 -4.56
C SER A 128 -15.83 13.75 -3.39
N PHE A 129 -14.63 13.21 -3.15
CA PHE A 129 -14.37 12.23 -2.09
C PHE A 129 -14.37 12.83 -0.69
N VAL A 130 -13.96 14.09 -0.56
CA VAL A 130 -13.74 14.76 0.73
C VAL A 130 -14.95 15.61 1.15
N LEU A 131 -15.69 16.19 0.19
CA LEU A 131 -16.77 17.13 0.46
C LEU A 131 -17.90 16.50 1.28
N LYS A 132 -18.35 17.23 2.32
CA LYS A 132 -19.40 16.81 3.28
C LYS A 132 -19.09 15.51 4.05
N LYS A 133 -17.83 15.07 4.09
CA LYS A 133 -17.37 13.95 4.95
C LYS A 133 -16.80 14.47 6.27
N SER A 134 -16.84 13.63 7.31
CA SER A 134 -16.20 13.94 8.61
C SER A 134 -14.69 14.14 8.45
N ILE A 135 -14.08 14.96 9.31
CA ILE A 135 -12.62 15.21 9.31
C ILE A 135 -11.83 13.90 9.33
N GLN A 136 -12.30 12.92 10.11
CA GLN A 136 -11.69 11.58 10.16
C GLN A 136 -11.68 10.90 8.79
N SER A 137 -12.80 10.94 8.06
CA SER A 137 -12.89 10.36 6.72
C SER A 137 -12.01 11.10 5.71
N GLN A 138 -11.93 12.43 5.80
CA GLN A 138 -11.07 13.24 4.93
C GLN A 138 -9.59 12.87 5.11
N LYS A 139 -9.12 12.77 6.37
CA LYS A 139 -7.76 12.34 6.69
C LYS A 139 -7.45 10.93 6.19
N LYS A 140 -8.40 9.99 6.29
CA LYS A 140 -8.22 8.63 5.74
C LYS A 140 -8.08 8.65 4.22
N VAL A 141 -8.89 9.46 3.52
CA VAL A 141 -8.78 9.66 2.06
C VAL A 141 -7.42 10.24 1.69
N GLU A 142 -6.94 11.24 2.43
CA GLU A 142 -5.62 11.83 2.26
C GLU A 142 -4.50 10.78 2.37
N LEU A 143 -4.58 9.90 3.36
CA LEU A 143 -3.60 8.81 3.54
C LEU A 143 -3.58 7.80 2.39
N LEU A 144 -4.71 7.58 1.72
CA LEU A 144 -4.74 6.75 0.51
C LEU A 144 -3.93 7.38 -0.64
N TYR A 145 -3.86 8.71 -0.74
CA TYR A 145 -2.99 9.37 -1.73
C TYR A 145 -1.50 9.25 -1.37
N TYR A 146 -1.14 9.36 -0.09
CA TYR A 146 0.25 9.10 0.34
C TYR A 146 0.68 7.66 0.07
N LEU A 147 -0.25 6.71 0.21
CA LEU A 147 -0.05 5.31 -0.18
C LEU A 147 0.25 5.15 -1.66
N ILE A 148 -0.51 5.84 -2.53
CA ILE A 148 -0.25 5.85 -3.98
C ILE A 148 1.13 6.45 -4.26
N ALA A 149 1.46 7.59 -3.66
CA ALA A 149 2.72 8.28 -3.87
C ALA A 149 3.93 7.42 -3.51
N ILE A 150 3.93 6.79 -2.33
CA ILE A 150 5.02 5.88 -1.95
C ILE A 150 5.00 4.60 -2.79
N GLY A 151 3.83 4.10 -3.20
CA GLY A 151 3.72 3.00 -4.15
C GLY A 151 4.48 3.27 -5.45
N PHE A 152 4.36 4.48 -6.02
CA PHE A 152 5.15 4.88 -7.20
C PHE A 152 6.64 4.92 -6.92
N ILE A 153 7.05 5.48 -5.78
CA ILE A 153 8.47 5.52 -5.40
C ILE A 153 9.04 4.09 -5.28
N CYS A 154 8.32 3.17 -4.65
CA CYS A 154 8.69 1.76 -4.56
C CYS A 154 8.84 1.11 -5.94
N MET A 155 7.96 1.45 -6.89
CA MET A 155 8.03 0.95 -8.27
C MET A 155 9.31 1.42 -8.98
N MET A 156 9.77 2.65 -8.74
CA MET A 156 10.97 3.20 -9.40
C MET A 156 12.28 2.61 -8.88
N ILE A 157 12.30 2.17 -7.62
CA ILE A 157 13.51 1.75 -6.88
C ILE A 157 13.78 0.24 -6.98
N SER A 158 12.80 -0.55 -7.42
CA SER A 158 12.93 -2.00 -7.48
C SER A 158 13.46 -2.49 -8.84
N PRO A 159 14.59 -3.22 -8.88
CA PRO A 159 15.15 -3.81 -10.11
C PRO A 159 14.40 -5.04 -10.62
N ASP A 160 13.51 -5.64 -9.82
CA ASP A 160 12.86 -6.88 -10.20
C ASP A 160 11.84 -6.75 -11.34
N GLN A 161 11.85 -7.77 -12.21
CA GLN A 161 11.03 -7.93 -13.41
C GLN A 161 9.52 -8.02 -13.14
N PHE A 162 9.13 -7.98 -11.88
CA PHE A 162 7.76 -8.10 -11.41
C PHE A 162 7.15 -6.73 -11.15
N LEU A 163 6.95 -5.95 -12.21
CA LEU A 163 6.15 -4.71 -12.18
C LEU A 163 4.86 -4.88 -11.37
N PHE A 164 4.24 -6.05 -11.44
CA PHE A 164 2.99 -6.35 -10.75
C PHE A 164 3.11 -6.44 -9.21
N HIS A 165 4.24 -6.87 -8.67
CA HIS A 165 4.38 -7.05 -7.21
C HIS A 165 4.38 -5.71 -6.47
N SER A 166 5.04 -4.69 -7.03
CA SER A 166 5.04 -3.32 -6.48
C SER A 166 3.70 -2.61 -6.71
N LEU A 167 3.00 -2.89 -7.82
CA LEU A 167 1.68 -2.33 -8.13
C LEU A 167 0.58 -2.79 -7.17
N PHE A 168 0.74 -3.92 -6.46
CA PHE A 168 -0.29 -4.39 -5.50
C PHE A 168 -0.65 -3.37 -4.44
N VAL A 169 0.30 -2.56 -4.01
CA VAL A 169 0.03 -1.55 -2.99
C VAL A 169 -0.77 -0.37 -3.54
N ILE A 170 -0.70 -0.11 -4.85
CA ILE A 170 -1.46 0.95 -5.53
C ILE A 170 -2.88 0.48 -5.90
N TYR A 171 -3.09 -0.82 -6.18
CA TYR A 171 -4.43 -1.36 -6.46
C TYR A 171 -5.41 -1.11 -5.31
N ILE A 172 -4.95 -1.21 -4.06
CA ILE A 172 -5.78 -1.00 -2.87
C ILE A 172 -6.40 0.40 -2.83
N PRO A 173 -5.64 1.51 -2.76
CA PRO A 173 -6.22 2.85 -2.72
C PRO A 173 -7.04 3.16 -3.97
N LEU A 174 -6.64 2.70 -5.16
CA LEU A 174 -7.42 2.89 -6.38
C LEU A 174 -8.76 2.15 -6.34
N SER A 175 -8.80 0.92 -5.82
CA SER A 175 -10.04 0.16 -5.63
C SER A 175 -11.00 0.86 -4.67
N VAL A 176 -10.47 1.47 -3.59
CA VAL A 176 -11.28 2.25 -2.64
C VAL A 176 -11.84 3.49 -3.32
N PHE A 177 -11.04 4.21 -4.11
CA PHE A 177 -11.54 5.37 -4.86
C PHE A 177 -12.59 5.01 -5.91
N LEU A 178 -12.41 3.90 -6.62
CA LEU A 178 -13.43 3.38 -7.54
C LEU A 178 -14.72 3.04 -6.78
N ALA A 179 -14.63 2.33 -5.67
CA ALA A 179 -15.80 2.04 -4.83
C ALA A 179 -16.50 3.32 -4.33
N MET A 180 -15.74 4.36 -3.96
CA MET A 180 -16.29 5.66 -3.57
C MET A 180 -16.97 6.41 -4.73
N LEU A 181 -16.52 6.23 -5.97
CA LEU A 181 -17.19 6.76 -7.16
C LEU A 181 -18.49 6.02 -7.44
N MET A 182 -18.45 4.69 -7.35
CA MET A 182 -19.59 3.82 -7.61
C MET A 182 -20.71 4.02 -6.59
N ASN A 183 -20.39 4.26 -5.32
CA ASN A 183 -21.36 4.59 -4.28
C ASN A 183 -22.12 5.92 -4.48
N LYS A 184 -21.74 6.73 -5.49
CA LYS A 184 -22.48 7.94 -5.87
C LYS A 184 -23.44 7.73 -7.04
N VAL A 185 -23.38 6.57 -7.68
CA VAL A 185 -24.26 6.22 -8.80
C VAL A 185 -25.63 5.92 -8.22
N ARG A 186 -26.66 6.62 -8.72
CA ARG A 186 -28.04 6.50 -8.24
C ARG A 186 -28.72 5.21 -8.70
N ASN A 187 -28.22 4.59 -9.77
CA ASN A 187 -28.78 3.40 -10.37
C ASN A 187 -28.08 2.14 -9.84
N GLU A 188 -28.53 1.66 -8.68
CA GLU A 188 -28.00 0.47 -7.99
C GLU A 188 -27.97 -0.80 -8.86
N PRO A 189 -29.05 -1.19 -9.58
CA PRO A 189 -29.01 -2.44 -10.36
C PRO A 189 -28.05 -2.39 -11.55
N ALA A 190 -27.88 -1.22 -12.18
CA ALA A 190 -26.88 -1.07 -13.25
C ALA A 190 -25.44 -1.22 -12.72
N LEU A 191 -25.20 -0.80 -11.48
CA LEU A 191 -23.90 -0.91 -10.83
C LEU A 191 -23.58 -2.37 -10.46
N GLU A 192 -24.56 -3.10 -9.94
CA GLU A 192 -24.42 -4.53 -9.63
C GLU A 192 -24.14 -5.35 -10.87
N LEU A 193 -24.88 -5.10 -11.97
CA LEU A 193 -24.64 -5.74 -13.26
C LEU A 193 -23.23 -5.44 -13.80
N ALA A 194 -22.75 -4.20 -13.65
CA ALA A 194 -21.39 -3.85 -14.06
C ALA A 194 -20.32 -4.59 -13.24
N HIS A 195 -20.50 -4.73 -11.93
CA HIS A 195 -19.58 -5.52 -11.08
C HIS A 195 -19.58 -7.00 -11.46
N LEU A 196 -20.76 -7.57 -11.69
CA LEU A 196 -20.93 -8.97 -12.06
C LEU A 196 -20.30 -9.25 -13.44
N PHE A 197 -20.46 -8.32 -14.38
CA PHE A 197 -19.81 -8.39 -15.69
C PHE A 197 -18.28 -8.31 -15.59
N ILE A 198 -17.73 -7.40 -14.79
CA ILE A 198 -16.28 -7.31 -14.57
C ILE A 198 -15.75 -8.60 -13.92
N LEU A 199 -16.46 -9.15 -12.93
CA LEU A 199 -16.07 -10.39 -12.28
C LEU A 199 -16.09 -11.57 -13.26
N PHE A 200 -17.14 -11.68 -14.09
CA PHE A 200 -17.21 -12.69 -15.14
C PHE A 200 -16.05 -12.54 -16.14
N PHE A 201 -15.76 -11.30 -16.58
CA PHE A 201 -14.64 -11.02 -17.48
C PHE A 201 -13.29 -11.44 -16.88
N ILE A 202 -13.04 -11.13 -15.60
CA ILE A 202 -11.81 -11.53 -14.90
C ILE A 202 -11.67 -13.05 -14.88
N ILE A 203 -12.71 -13.77 -14.46
CA ILE A 203 -12.70 -15.24 -14.40
C ILE A 203 -12.46 -15.82 -15.79
N PHE A 204 -13.20 -15.35 -16.79
CA PHE A 204 -13.07 -15.83 -18.16
C PHE A 204 -11.69 -15.55 -18.73
N SER A 205 -11.13 -14.35 -18.51
CA SER A 205 -9.79 -14.00 -18.95
C SER A 205 -8.69 -14.85 -18.31
N HIS A 206 -8.89 -15.29 -17.06
CA HIS A 206 -7.94 -16.17 -16.36
C HIS A 206 -7.90 -17.59 -16.92
N PHE A 207 -8.98 -18.06 -17.54
CA PHE A 207 -9.03 -19.39 -18.15
C PHE A 207 -8.63 -19.40 -19.64
N LEU A 208 -8.68 -18.24 -20.31
CA LEU A 208 -8.37 -18.10 -21.73
C LEU A 208 -6.92 -17.69 -22.03
N PHE A 209 -6.20 -17.15 -21.04
CA PHE A 209 -4.81 -16.69 -21.12
C PHE A 209 -3.99 -17.29 -19.98
#